data_AF-A0A3L7XLU9-F1
#
_entry.id   AF-A0A3L7XLU9-F1
#
_cell.length_a   1.000
_cell.length_b   1.000
_cell.length_c   1.000
_cell.angle_alpha   90.00
_cell.angle_beta   90.00
_cell.angle_gamma   90.00
#
_symmetry.space_group_name_H-M   'P 1'
#
loop_
_entity.id
_entity.type
_entity.pdbx_description
1 polymer ?
#
loop_
_entity_poly.entity_id
_entity_poly.type
_entity_poly.pdbx_seq_one_letter_code
_entity_poly.pdbx_strand_id
1 'polypeptide(L)'
;MQRLMIAALAAVLLLAGLASTSTRVSAQSPTPTAPPLAACPTAVTMTAAPAAAGSSVVAVTLTPSILIKAAAAADPQSFHVHYYVDTDASALKPGDVIPAGNPAIVHSGDTNLNLNLPAGPHRVTVVLAQLNHAACGDATGKVVAATAALNVVAAAQVTPVAPKTGNAGLASGTSSMAVLGLLVAAAAVLGARRIAGRTR
;
A
#
# COMPACT_ATOMS: atom_id res chain seq x y z
N MET A 1 -40.20 58.48 32.70
CA MET A 1 -39.73 58.64 31.32
C MET A 1 -39.97 57.30 30.61
N GLN A 2 -41.18 56.90 30.20
CA GLN A 2 -42.14 57.45 29.24
C GLN A 2 -41.54 57.83 27.89
N ARG A 3 -41.61 56.90 26.93
CA ARG A 3 -42.01 57.10 25.52
C ARG A 3 -42.07 55.72 24.84
N LEU A 4 -43.24 55.13 24.66
CA LEU A 4 -44.30 55.41 23.68
C LEU A 4 -44.06 54.67 22.36
N MET A 5 -45.01 53.79 22.06
CA MET A 5 -45.17 52.96 20.88
C MET A 5 -45.20 53.77 19.57
N ILE A 6 -44.67 53.19 18.49
CA ILE A 6 -45.14 53.48 17.12
C ILE A 6 -45.34 52.15 16.42
N ALA A 7 -46.60 51.74 16.38
CA ALA A 7 -47.13 50.76 15.44
C ALA A 7 -47.26 51.45 14.07
N ALA A 8 -46.75 50.82 13.01
CA ALA A 8 -47.08 51.20 11.64
C ALA A 8 -47.72 49.99 10.95
N LEU A 9 -49.04 50.11 10.84
CA LEU A 9 -49.95 49.26 10.09
C LEU A 9 -49.73 49.54 8.60
N ALA A 10 -49.45 48.53 7.79
CA ALA A 10 -49.58 48.61 6.34
C ALA A 10 -50.09 47.28 5.80
N ALA A 11 -51.41 47.24 5.60
CA ALA A 11 -52.13 46.19 4.90
C ALA A 11 -51.95 46.39 3.39
N VAL A 12 -51.43 45.39 2.67
CA VAL A 12 -51.55 45.32 1.21
C VAL A 12 -51.62 43.87 0.73
N LEU A 13 -52.77 43.56 0.13
CA LEU A 13 -53.10 42.56 -0.89
C LEU A 13 -52.79 41.07 -0.67
N LEU A 14 -53.86 40.36 -0.30
CA LEU A 14 -54.15 38.99 -0.71
C LEU A 14 -54.20 38.91 -2.25
N LEU A 15 -53.25 38.21 -2.87
CA LEU A 15 -53.42 37.64 -4.20
C LEU A 15 -53.32 36.11 -4.08
N ALA A 16 -54.48 35.46 -4.13
CA ALA A 16 -54.60 34.01 -4.19
C ALA A 16 -54.18 33.52 -5.58
N GLY A 17 -52.90 33.20 -5.75
CA GLY A 17 -52.39 32.41 -6.85
C GLY A 17 -52.17 30.97 -6.40
N LEU A 18 -53.16 30.08 -6.64
CA LEU A 18 -52.98 28.63 -6.52
C LEU A 18 -52.10 28.16 -7.70
N ALA A 19 -50.81 28.45 -7.65
CA ALA A 19 -49.83 27.73 -8.44
C ALA A 19 -49.53 26.43 -7.69
N SER A 20 -50.11 25.32 -8.14
CA SER A 20 -49.69 23.97 -7.78
C SER A 20 -48.27 23.74 -8.29
N THR A 21 -47.28 24.35 -7.63
CA THR A 21 -45.89 23.99 -7.79
C THR A 21 -45.72 22.64 -7.12
N SER A 22 -45.74 21.59 -7.92
CA SER A 22 -45.16 20.31 -7.58
C SER A 22 -43.70 20.54 -7.23
N THR A 23 -43.41 20.90 -5.97
CA THR A 23 -42.09 20.77 -5.37
C THR A 23 -41.80 19.29 -5.36
N ARG A 24 -41.20 18.80 -6.45
CA ARG A 24 -40.46 17.56 -6.44
C ARG A 24 -39.39 17.75 -5.37
N VAL A 25 -39.67 17.24 -4.18
CA VAL A 25 -38.63 16.93 -3.21
C VAL A 25 -37.76 15.92 -3.93
N SER A 26 -36.70 16.41 -4.58
CA SER A 26 -35.60 15.57 -5.00
C SER A 26 -35.10 14.94 -3.71
N ALA A 27 -35.53 13.70 -3.45
CA ALA A 27 -34.96 12.88 -2.41
C ALA A 27 -33.47 12.83 -2.70
N GLN A 28 -32.70 13.64 -1.97
CA GLN A 28 -31.26 13.66 -2.08
C GLN A 28 -30.81 12.29 -1.60
N SER A 29 -30.49 11.41 -2.55
CA SER A 29 -29.92 10.10 -2.23
C SER A 29 -28.78 10.35 -1.25
N PRO A 30 -28.79 9.72 -0.07
CA PRO A 30 -27.76 9.96 0.93
C PRO A 30 -26.41 9.71 0.27
N THR A 31 -25.56 10.73 0.25
CA THR A 31 -24.19 10.60 -0.25
C THR A 31 -23.52 9.48 0.55
N PRO A 32 -23.01 8.42 -0.10
CA PRO A 32 -22.36 7.34 0.62
C PRO A 32 -21.21 7.95 1.43
N THR A 33 -21.31 7.85 2.75
CA THR A 33 -20.27 8.33 3.66
C THR A 33 -19.12 7.33 3.64
N ALA A 34 -17.90 7.81 3.38
CA ALA A 34 -16.73 6.96 3.40
C ALA A 34 -16.60 6.25 4.77
N PRO A 35 -16.22 4.96 4.81
CA PRO A 35 -16.01 4.28 6.08
C PRO A 35 -14.91 4.98 6.89
N PRO A 36 -15.03 5.03 8.23
CA PRO A 36 -13.99 5.60 9.07
C PRO A 36 -12.71 4.77 8.97
N LEU A 37 -11.56 5.44 9.13
CA LEU A 37 -10.25 4.78 9.20
C LEU A 37 -10.12 3.98 10.50
N ALA A 38 -9.42 2.85 10.46
CA ALA A 38 -9.02 2.12 11.66
C ALA A 38 -8.15 3.00 12.56
N ALA A 39 -8.45 3.05 13.85
CA ALA A 39 -7.62 3.75 14.82
C ALA A 39 -6.23 3.11 14.94
N CYS A 40 -5.19 3.92 15.15
CA CYS A 40 -3.84 3.40 15.32
C CYS A 40 -3.74 2.45 16.52
N PRO A 41 -3.06 1.31 16.38
CA PRO A 41 -2.94 0.35 17.46
C PRO A 41 -1.93 0.84 18.50
N THR A 42 -2.40 1.12 19.71
CA THR A 42 -1.57 1.70 20.78
C THR A 42 -0.68 0.68 21.50
N ALA A 43 -0.99 -0.62 21.39
CA ALA A 43 -0.27 -1.72 22.03
C ALA A 43 0.61 -2.52 21.05
N VAL A 44 0.76 -2.06 19.81
CA VAL A 44 1.61 -2.73 18.82
C VAL A 44 3.05 -2.28 18.96
N THR A 45 3.94 -3.25 19.06
CA THR A 45 5.39 -3.05 18.91
C THR A 45 5.84 -3.53 17.53
N MET A 46 6.84 -2.87 16.97
CA MET A 46 7.43 -3.23 15.69
C MET A 46 8.92 -3.51 15.84
N THR A 47 9.42 -4.53 15.16
CA THR A 47 10.85 -4.79 14.99
C THR A 47 11.19 -4.85 13.51
N ALA A 48 12.41 -4.48 13.15
CA ALA A 48 12.92 -4.53 11.79
C ALA A 48 14.37 -5.04 11.82
N ALA A 49 14.70 -5.94 10.90
CA ALA A 49 16.04 -6.50 10.75
C ALA A 49 16.31 -6.89 9.30
N PRO A 50 17.59 -7.01 8.87
CA PRO A 50 17.91 -7.68 7.62
C PRO A 50 17.39 -9.13 7.64
N ALA A 51 16.74 -9.58 6.57
CA ALA A 51 16.25 -10.96 6.49
C ALA A 51 17.39 -12.00 6.45
N ALA A 52 18.56 -11.58 5.97
CA ALA A 52 19.80 -12.34 6.01
C ALA A 52 21.01 -11.39 6.01
N ALA A 53 22.16 -11.87 6.47
CA ALA A 53 23.41 -11.12 6.40
C ALA A 53 23.75 -10.77 4.93
N GLY A 54 24.17 -9.53 4.67
CA GLY A 54 24.48 -9.07 3.31
C GLY A 54 23.27 -8.74 2.43
N SER A 55 22.04 -8.98 2.90
CA SER A 55 20.82 -8.81 2.12
C SER A 55 20.31 -7.37 2.12
N SER A 56 19.68 -6.96 1.01
CA SER A 56 18.86 -5.75 0.93
C SER A 56 17.39 -5.95 1.35
N VAL A 57 17.06 -7.14 1.85
CA VAL A 57 15.71 -7.48 2.30
C VAL A 57 15.55 -7.09 3.77
N VAL A 58 14.53 -6.29 4.08
CA VAL A 58 14.13 -5.95 5.45
C VAL A 58 12.92 -6.77 5.84
N ALA A 59 13.06 -7.53 6.93
CA ALA A 59 11.98 -8.25 7.58
C ALA A 59 11.44 -7.43 8.76
N VAL A 60 10.13 -7.24 8.77
CA VAL A 60 9.37 -6.47 9.75
C VAL A 60 8.42 -7.40 10.48
N THR A 61 8.42 -7.33 11.81
CA THR A 61 7.47 -8.06 12.65
C THR A 61 6.68 -7.07 13.48
N LEU A 62 5.35 -7.22 13.48
CA LEU A 62 4.44 -6.48 14.34
C LEU A 62 3.84 -7.43 15.38
N THR A 63 3.83 -7.00 16.63
CA THR A 63 3.27 -7.78 17.76
C THR A 63 2.30 -6.91 18.56
N PRO A 64 1.02 -7.31 18.69
CA PRO A 64 0.36 -8.42 17.98
C PRO A 64 0.34 -8.20 16.45
N SER A 65 0.06 -9.26 15.69
CA SER A 65 -0.10 -9.11 14.24
C SER A 65 -1.31 -8.23 13.93
N ILE A 66 -1.19 -7.43 12.87
CA ILE A 66 -2.25 -6.54 12.39
C ILE A 66 -2.41 -6.69 10.89
N LEU A 67 -3.54 -6.24 10.36
CA LEU A 67 -3.83 -6.30 8.93
C LEU A 67 -2.98 -5.27 8.17
N ILE A 68 -1.94 -5.76 7.48
CA ILE A 68 -1.14 -4.96 6.57
C ILE A 68 -1.59 -5.21 5.13
N LYS A 69 -1.83 -4.15 4.36
CA LYS A 69 -2.13 -4.20 2.92
C LYS A 69 -1.42 -3.05 2.22
N ALA A 70 -1.22 -3.13 0.91
CA ALA A 70 -0.80 -1.95 0.15
C ALA A 70 -1.90 -0.88 0.20
N ALA A 71 -1.53 0.41 0.29
CA ALA A 71 -2.50 1.51 0.29
C ALA A 71 -3.44 1.49 -0.93
N ALA A 72 -2.96 0.99 -2.08
CA ALA A 72 -3.75 0.82 -3.30
C ALA A 72 -4.93 -0.16 -3.16
N ALA A 73 -4.94 -1.01 -2.13
CA ALA A 73 -6.09 -1.84 -1.80
C ALA A 73 -7.30 -1.04 -1.27
N ALA A 74 -7.08 0.25 -0.92
CA ALA A 74 -8.11 1.18 -0.46
C ALA A 74 -8.97 0.63 0.70
N ASP A 75 -8.38 -0.21 1.56
CA ASP A 75 -9.06 -0.77 2.71
C ASP A 75 -8.87 0.15 3.94
N PRO A 76 -9.92 0.86 4.39
CA PRO A 76 -9.83 1.82 5.49
C PRO A 76 -9.55 1.15 6.84
N GLN A 77 -9.68 -0.18 6.93
CA GLN A 77 -9.38 -0.95 8.14
C GLN A 77 -7.97 -1.55 8.13
N SER A 78 -7.22 -1.36 7.05
CA SER A 78 -5.84 -1.84 6.92
C SER A 78 -4.82 -0.76 7.24
N PHE A 79 -3.61 -1.22 7.59
CA PHE A 79 -2.43 -0.39 7.76
C PHE A 79 -1.40 -0.74 6.68
N HIS A 80 -0.37 0.07 6.59
CA HIS A 80 0.78 -0.21 5.73
C HIS A 80 2.05 0.40 6.31
N VAL A 81 3.19 0.04 5.71
CA VAL A 81 4.51 0.41 6.22
C VAL A 81 5.24 1.30 5.24
N HIS A 82 6.07 2.18 5.78
CA HIS A 82 6.92 3.09 5.03
C HIS A 82 8.37 2.87 5.41
N TYR A 83 9.21 2.57 4.43
CA TYR A 83 10.63 2.34 4.62
C TYR A 83 11.40 3.61 4.25
N TYR A 84 11.89 4.33 5.25
CA TYR A 84 12.78 5.48 5.10
C TYR A 84 14.21 4.97 4.95
N VAL A 85 14.76 5.08 3.74
CA VAL A 85 16.10 4.62 3.39
C VAL A 85 17.08 5.77 3.50
N ASP A 86 18.07 5.63 4.39
CA ASP A 86 19.14 6.61 4.66
C ASP A 86 18.64 8.04 4.89
N THR A 87 17.38 8.15 5.32
CA THR A 87 16.68 9.39 5.59
C THR A 87 16.17 9.34 7.02
N ASP A 88 16.29 10.47 7.71
CA ASP A 88 15.84 10.55 9.09
C ASP A 88 14.31 10.63 9.17
N ALA A 89 13.72 9.79 10.03
CA ALA A 89 12.31 9.78 10.37
C ALA A 89 12.05 10.26 11.81
N SER A 90 13.09 10.68 12.54
CA SER A 90 13.01 11.04 13.97
C SER A 90 12.12 12.25 14.25
N ALA A 91 11.98 13.16 13.29
CA ALA A 91 11.13 14.34 13.39
C ALA A 91 9.63 14.03 13.25
N LEU A 92 9.28 12.84 12.75
CA LEU A 92 7.90 12.43 12.51
C LEU A 92 7.15 12.24 13.83
N LYS A 93 5.94 12.79 13.92
CA LYS A 93 5.04 12.66 15.06
C LYS A 93 3.83 11.80 14.69
N PRO A 94 3.15 11.18 15.67
CA PRO A 94 1.88 10.53 15.40
C PRO A 94 0.88 11.49 14.73
N GLY A 95 0.22 11.00 13.68
CA GLY A 95 -0.73 11.77 12.88
C GLY A 95 -0.10 12.60 11.75
N ASP A 96 1.22 12.78 11.74
CA ASP A 96 1.89 13.45 10.62
C ASP A 96 1.71 12.64 9.33
N VAL A 97 1.45 13.35 8.24
CA VAL A 97 1.31 12.75 6.92
C VAL A 97 2.69 12.42 6.38
N ILE A 98 2.89 11.14 6.03
CA ILE A 98 4.13 10.68 5.41
C ILE A 98 4.19 11.20 3.96
N PRO A 99 5.28 11.87 3.54
CA PRO A 99 5.36 12.48 2.21
C PRO A 99 5.27 11.46 1.07
N ALA A 100 4.31 11.68 0.17
CA ALA A 100 4.28 10.99 -1.12
C ALA A 100 5.35 11.54 -2.06
N GLY A 101 5.89 10.68 -2.93
CA GLY A 101 6.80 11.07 -4.01
C GLY A 101 8.26 11.31 -3.60
N ASN A 102 8.62 11.18 -2.31
CA ASN A 102 10.02 11.15 -1.91
C ASN A 102 10.65 9.79 -2.30
N PRO A 103 11.68 9.75 -3.16
CA PRO A 103 12.28 8.50 -3.61
C PRO A 103 13.01 7.72 -2.49
N ALA A 104 13.35 8.38 -1.38
CA ALA A 104 13.95 7.73 -0.22
C ALA A 104 12.92 7.07 0.73
N ILE A 105 11.61 7.17 0.42
CA ILE A 105 10.53 6.58 1.20
C ILE A 105 9.77 5.55 0.35
N VAL A 106 9.98 4.28 0.63
CA VAL A 106 9.26 3.20 -0.05
C VAL A 106 7.94 2.95 0.68
N HIS A 107 6.83 3.07 -0.04
CA HIS A 107 5.48 2.83 0.46
C HIS A 107 5.10 1.39 0.14
N SER A 108 4.81 0.56 1.15
CA SER A 108 4.57 -0.86 0.91
C SER A 108 3.57 -1.48 1.89
N GLY A 109 2.85 -2.49 1.41
CA GLY A 109 2.08 -3.42 2.23
C GLY A 109 2.85 -4.69 2.63
N ASP A 110 4.10 -4.82 2.18
CA ASP A 110 4.92 -6.00 2.45
C ASP A 110 5.76 -5.78 3.70
N THR A 111 5.74 -6.75 4.61
CA THR A 111 6.59 -6.78 5.81
C THR A 111 7.90 -7.55 5.59
N ASN A 112 8.14 -8.06 4.38
CA ASN A 112 9.40 -8.68 3.98
C ASN A 112 9.76 -8.15 2.60
N LEU A 113 10.48 -7.03 2.56
CA LEU A 113 10.64 -6.23 1.35
C LEU A 113 12.11 -6.17 0.92
N ASN A 114 12.39 -6.53 -0.33
CA ASN A 114 13.67 -6.24 -0.97
C ASN A 114 13.69 -4.78 -1.44
N LEU A 115 14.57 -3.97 -0.84
CA LEU A 115 14.72 -2.56 -1.17
C LEU A 115 15.62 -2.30 -2.39
N ASN A 116 16.26 -3.35 -2.94
CA ASN A 116 17.21 -3.27 -4.06
C ASN A 116 18.30 -2.19 -3.85
N LEU A 117 18.78 -2.07 -2.62
CA LEU A 117 19.80 -1.12 -2.25
C LEU A 117 21.14 -1.50 -2.87
N PRO A 118 21.97 -0.52 -3.23
CA PRO A 118 23.33 -0.78 -3.65
C PRO A 118 24.14 -1.45 -2.54
N ALA A 119 25.32 -1.98 -2.89
CA ALA A 119 26.23 -2.52 -1.89
C ALA A 119 26.74 -1.39 -0.97
N GLY A 120 26.81 -1.68 0.33
CA GLY A 120 27.27 -0.73 1.34
C GLY A 120 26.39 -0.69 2.59
N PRO A 121 26.75 0.18 3.55
CA PRO A 121 25.97 0.40 4.76
C PRO A 121 24.71 1.23 4.46
N HIS A 122 23.58 0.79 5.00
CA HIS A 122 22.31 1.49 4.92
C HIS A 122 21.59 1.48 6.26
N ARG A 123 20.84 2.54 6.55
CA ARG A 123 19.94 2.64 7.70
C ARG A 123 18.52 2.75 7.20
N VAL A 124 17.66 1.80 7.59
CA VAL A 124 16.26 1.78 7.18
C VAL A 124 15.38 1.93 8.40
N THR A 125 14.58 3.00 8.45
CA THR A 125 13.53 3.17 9.47
C THR A 125 12.19 2.81 8.86
N VAL A 126 11.51 1.84 9.45
CA VAL A 126 10.16 1.43 9.06
C VAL A 126 9.17 2.15 9.97
N VAL A 127 8.13 2.74 9.39
CA VAL A 127 7.05 3.42 10.11
C VAL A 127 5.70 2.79 9.73
N LEU A 128 4.86 2.52 10.73
CA LEU A 128 3.49 2.08 10.52
C LEU A 128 2.56 3.27 10.28
N ALA A 129 1.65 3.18 9.30
CA ALA A 129 0.70 4.23 8.97
C ALA A 129 -0.70 3.70 8.60
N GLN A 130 -1.69 4.56 8.75
CA GLN A 130 -3.07 4.36 8.29
C GLN A 130 -3.19 4.55 6.77
N LEU A 131 -4.34 4.19 6.18
CA LEU A 131 -4.62 4.36 4.75
C LEU A 131 -4.38 5.78 4.22
N ASN A 132 -4.61 6.82 5.02
CA ASN A 132 -4.36 8.22 4.67
C ASN A 132 -2.89 8.65 4.82
N HIS A 133 -1.97 7.70 5.01
CA HIS A 133 -0.54 7.92 5.25
C HIS A 133 -0.22 8.69 6.55
N ALA A 134 -1.16 8.75 7.50
CA ALA A 134 -0.89 9.30 8.82
C ALA A 134 -0.09 8.29 9.65
N ALA A 135 1.06 8.72 10.18
CA ALA A 135 1.93 7.90 11.00
C ALA A 135 1.23 7.47 12.30
N CYS A 136 1.31 6.19 12.64
CA CYS A 136 0.67 5.68 13.84
C CYS A 136 1.46 5.94 15.11
N GLY A 137 0.75 6.33 16.17
CA GLY A 137 1.30 6.48 17.52
C GLY A 137 1.06 5.26 18.40
N ASP A 138 2.00 4.96 19.28
CA ASP A 138 1.84 4.02 20.38
C ASP A 138 1.17 4.66 21.61
N ALA A 139 0.96 3.88 22.67
CA ALA A 139 0.39 4.37 23.93
C ALA A 139 1.22 5.46 24.63
N THR A 140 2.49 5.64 24.26
CA THR A 140 3.39 6.68 24.81
C THR A 140 3.41 7.96 23.99
N GLY A 141 2.66 8.00 22.88
CA GLY A 141 2.64 9.13 21.96
C GLY A 141 3.87 9.19 21.05
N LYS A 142 4.59 8.08 20.88
CA LYS A 142 5.70 7.96 19.92
C LYS A 142 5.20 7.27 18.65
N VAL A 143 5.86 7.56 17.52
CA VAL A 143 5.57 6.85 16.28
C VAL A 143 5.94 5.37 16.43
N VAL A 144 5.04 4.48 15.99
CA VAL A 144 5.32 3.04 15.87
C VAL A 144 6.32 2.85 14.73
N ALA A 145 7.59 2.76 15.10
CA ALA A 145 8.71 2.68 14.18
C ALA A 145 9.75 1.64 14.66
N ALA A 146 10.51 1.11 13.70
CA ALA A 146 11.65 0.22 13.97
C ALA A 146 12.78 0.53 12.99
N THR A 147 14.03 0.37 13.41
CA THR A 147 15.19 0.62 12.54
C THR A 147 15.98 -0.67 12.32
N ALA A 148 16.29 -0.96 11.06
CA ALA A 148 17.27 -1.95 10.66
C ALA A 148 18.54 -1.27 10.16
N ALA A 149 19.70 -1.78 10.59
CA ALA A 149 20.99 -1.47 9.96
C ALA A 149 21.33 -2.60 8.99
N LEU A 150 21.57 -2.27 7.73
CA LEU A 150 21.95 -3.20 6.68
C LEU A 150 23.40 -2.93 6.29
N ASN A 151 24.13 -3.98 5.97
CA ASN A 151 25.39 -3.90 5.23
C ASN A 151 25.24 -4.80 4.02
N VAL A 152 24.77 -4.23 2.92
CA VAL A 152 24.43 -4.97 1.70
C VAL A 152 25.73 -5.35 0.99
N VAL A 153 25.87 -6.63 0.67
CA VAL A 153 27.00 -7.10 -0.14
C VAL A 153 26.59 -7.09 -1.60
N ALA A 154 27.52 -6.75 -2.49
CA ALA A 154 27.28 -6.86 -3.92
C ALA A 154 26.86 -8.30 -4.21
N ALA A 155 25.71 -8.48 -4.87
CA ALA A 155 25.34 -9.77 -5.40
C ALA A 155 26.51 -10.23 -6.28
N ALA A 156 27.03 -11.43 -6.02
CA ALA A 156 28.05 -12.01 -6.86
C ALA A 156 27.51 -11.97 -8.29
N GLN A 157 28.13 -11.16 -9.15
CA GLN A 157 27.75 -11.16 -10.54
C GLN A 157 28.06 -12.56 -11.04
N VAL A 158 27.02 -13.32 -11.36
CA VAL A 158 27.20 -14.56 -12.10
C VAL A 158 27.70 -14.09 -13.45
N THR A 159 29.02 -14.11 -13.64
CA THR A 159 29.60 -13.88 -14.94
C THR A 159 28.93 -14.89 -15.85
N PRO A 160 28.14 -14.48 -16.86
CA PRO A 160 27.57 -15.44 -17.78
C PRO A 160 28.75 -16.21 -18.34
N VAL A 161 28.80 -17.52 -18.08
CA VAL A 161 29.78 -18.38 -18.72
C VAL A 161 29.49 -18.22 -20.20
N ALA A 162 30.39 -17.55 -20.91
CA ALA A 162 30.29 -17.42 -22.36
C ALA A 162 29.95 -18.82 -22.90
N PRO A 163 28.93 -18.96 -23.77
CA PRO A 163 28.63 -20.25 -24.35
C PRO A 163 29.95 -20.78 -24.90
N LYS A 164 30.36 -21.97 -24.44
CA LYS A 164 31.57 -22.60 -24.95
C LYS A 164 31.33 -22.79 -26.45
N THR A 165 31.83 -21.88 -27.27
CA THR A 165 32.08 -22.12 -28.69
C THR A 165 33.33 -22.99 -28.78
N GLY A 166 33.29 -24.14 -28.12
CA GLY A 166 34.16 -25.23 -28.46
C GLY A 166 33.60 -25.79 -29.75
N ASN A 167 34.39 -25.78 -30.82
CA ASN A 167 34.17 -26.68 -31.93
C ASN A 167 33.98 -28.07 -31.32
N ALA A 168 32.73 -28.54 -31.22
CA ALA A 168 32.46 -29.95 -31.30
C ALA A 168 33.16 -30.37 -32.58
N GLY A 169 34.24 -31.14 -32.45
CA GLY A 169 34.98 -31.61 -33.59
C GLY A 169 34.00 -32.24 -34.56
N LEU A 170 33.67 -31.52 -35.62
CA LEU A 170 33.01 -32.08 -36.79
C LEU A 170 34.08 -32.91 -37.49
N ALA A 171 34.24 -34.14 -37.01
CA ALA A 171 34.61 -35.21 -37.88
C ALA A 171 33.49 -35.33 -38.92
N SER A 172 33.82 -35.02 -40.17
CA SER A 172 32.98 -35.21 -41.33
C SER A 172 32.50 -36.67 -41.37
N GLY A 173 31.23 -36.91 -41.03
CA GLY A 173 30.73 -38.29 -40.98
C GLY A 173 29.25 -38.40 -40.62
N THR A 174 28.39 -38.13 -41.61
CA THR A 174 27.08 -38.79 -41.82
C THR A 174 26.04 -38.85 -40.70
N SER A 175 24.97 -38.08 -40.93
CA SER A 175 23.55 -38.48 -40.81
C SER A 175 22.90 -38.56 -39.41
N SER A 176 21.97 -37.62 -39.17
CA SER A 176 20.58 -37.84 -38.72
C SER A 176 20.13 -36.99 -37.52
N MET A 177 19.12 -36.14 -37.80
CA MET A 177 17.97 -35.77 -36.96
C MET A 177 18.22 -35.20 -35.55
N ALA A 178 18.06 -33.89 -35.38
CA ALA A 178 17.26 -33.31 -34.29
C ALA A 178 16.92 -31.84 -34.59
N VAL A 179 15.63 -31.59 -34.74
CA VAL A 179 14.98 -30.34 -35.14
C VAL A 179 14.53 -29.57 -33.90
N LEU A 180 14.67 -28.24 -33.96
CA LEU A 180 13.96 -27.18 -33.21
C LEU A 180 13.67 -27.37 -31.70
N GLY A 181 14.22 -26.46 -30.88
CA GLY A 181 13.78 -26.20 -29.51
C GLY A 181 13.69 -24.71 -29.21
N LEU A 182 12.75 -24.02 -29.87
CA LEU A 182 12.31 -22.67 -29.53
C LEU A 182 10.81 -22.73 -29.20
N LEU A 183 10.42 -22.29 -27.99
CA LEU A 183 9.09 -21.79 -27.56
C LEU A 183 9.01 -21.91 -26.02
N VAL A 184 9.20 -20.82 -25.26
CA VAL A 184 8.12 -19.97 -24.70
C VAL A 184 7.02 -20.79 -24.03
N ALA A 185 7.05 -20.88 -22.70
CA ALA A 185 5.92 -21.34 -21.89
C ALA A 185 5.39 -20.17 -21.06
N ALA A 186 4.48 -19.41 -21.67
CA ALA A 186 3.56 -18.50 -21.00
C ALA A 186 2.21 -19.21 -20.80
N ALA A 187 1.57 -18.91 -19.66
CA ALA A 187 0.13 -18.99 -19.38
C ALA A 187 -0.56 -20.38 -19.45
N ALA A 188 -0.93 -20.89 -18.27
CA ALA A 188 -2.05 -21.83 -18.12
C ALA A 188 -3.12 -21.19 -17.21
N VAL A 189 -4.12 -20.59 -17.86
CA VAL A 189 -5.41 -20.21 -17.29
C VAL A 189 -6.49 -20.93 -18.11
N LEU A 190 -7.51 -21.46 -17.41
CA LEU A 190 -8.78 -22.02 -17.93
C LEU A 190 -8.67 -23.37 -18.67
N GLY A 191 -9.37 -24.45 -18.32
CA GLY A 191 -10.45 -24.73 -17.36
C GLY A 191 -11.25 -25.95 -17.85
N ALA A 192 -12.01 -26.65 -16.99
CA ALA A 192 -13.25 -27.35 -17.37
C ALA A 192 -13.98 -28.01 -16.17
N ARG A 193 -15.21 -27.54 -15.96
CA ARG A 193 -16.49 -28.27 -15.79
C ARG A 193 -16.56 -29.44 -14.78
N ARG A 194 -17.32 -29.25 -13.69
CA ARG A 194 -18.73 -29.69 -13.52
C ARG A 194 -18.96 -31.17 -13.87
N ILE A 195 -19.33 -32.00 -12.89
CA ILE A 195 -20.55 -32.85 -12.87
C ILE A 195 -20.69 -33.58 -11.51
N ALA A 196 -21.93 -33.56 -10.99
CA ALA A 196 -22.61 -34.50 -10.09
C ALA A 196 -22.23 -34.62 -8.59
N GLY A 197 -23.25 -34.45 -7.74
CA GLY A 197 -23.24 -34.90 -6.35
C GLY A 197 -24.38 -34.34 -5.48
N ARG A 198 -25.64 -34.60 -5.84
CA ARG A 198 -26.84 -34.29 -5.03
C ARG A 198 -27.36 -35.58 -4.40
N THR A 199 -27.18 -35.75 -3.09
CA THR A 199 -27.82 -36.72 -2.18
C THR A 199 -27.35 -36.34 -0.78
N ARG A 200 -28.14 -36.09 0.26
CA ARG A 200 -29.57 -36.19 0.58
C ARG A 200 -29.90 -35.03 1.53
#